data_AF-A0A819NXU8-F1
#
_entry.id   AF-A0A819NXU8-F1
#
_cell.length_a   1.000
_cell.length_b   1.000
_cell.length_c   1.000
_cell.angle_alpha   90.00
_cell.angle_beta   90.00
_cell.angle_gamma   90.00
#
_symmetry.space_group_name_H-M   'P 1'
#
loop_
_entity.id
_entity.type
_entity.pdbx_description
1 polymer ?
#
loop_
_entity_poly.entity_id
_entity_poly.type
_entity_poly.pdbx_seq_one_letter_code
_entity_poly.pdbx_strand_id
1 'polypeptide(L)'
;MYKQLAFFRKHEMNEVKRFIKQQNNALGYGSITKLSHSQSPTPCRGCQQLIDLGSPCIYMTRPDDYTNLWHPQCFTCTQCK
;
A
#
# COMPACT_ATOMS: atom_id res chain seq x y z
N MET A 1 -6.36 -0.46 -12.28
CA MET A 1 -7.71 -0.22 -12.84
C MET A 1 -8.53 -1.51 -12.76
N TYR A 2 -9.60 -1.49 -11.97
CA TYR A 2 -10.39 -2.65 -11.54
C TYR A 2 -11.09 -3.39 -12.70
N LYS A 3 -10.52 -4.51 -13.15
CA LYS A 3 -11.08 -5.34 -14.24
C LYS A 3 -12.09 -6.41 -13.78
N GLN A 4 -12.61 -6.34 -12.54
CA GLN A 4 -13.49 -7.38 -11.98
C GLN A 4 -14.58 -6.82 -11.05
N LEU A 5 -15.30 -5.78 -11.47
CA LEU A 5 -16.46 -5.25 -10.72
C LEU A 5 -17.82 -5.64 -11.35
N ALA A 6 -17.82 -6.41 -12.44
CA ALA A 6 -19.03 -6.73 -13.21
C ALA A 6 -19.96 -7.79 -12.58
N PHE A 7 -19.58 -8.39 -11.45
CA PHE A 7 -20.33 -9.49 -10.83
C PHE A 7 -21.27 -9.05 -9.68
N PHE A 8 -21.11 -7.82 -9.18
CA PHE A 8 -21.80 -7.39 -7.97
C PHE A 8 -23.13 -6.70 -8.25
N ARG A 9 -24.15 -7.03 -7.46
CA ARG A 9 -25.45 -6.34 -7.46
C ARG A 9 -25.28 -4.90 -6.98
N LYS A 10 -26.25 -4.04 -7.31
CA LYS A 10 -26.21 -2.60 -7.00
C LYS A 10 -25.92 -2.30 -5.53
N HIS A 11 -26.50 -3.07 -4.59
CA HIS A 11 -26.27 -2.86 -3.16
C HIS A 11 -24.85 -3.28 -2.73
N GLU A 12 -24.33 -4.40 -3.25
CA GLU A 12 -22.95 -4.85 -3.01
C GLU A 12 -21.94 -3.82 -3.53
N MET A 13 -22.21 -3.22 -4.69
CA MET A 13 -21.38 -2.13 -5.21
C MET A 13 -21.39 -0.87 -4.35
N ASN A 14 -22.52 -0.55 -3.70
CA ASN A 14 -22.58 0.59 -2.78
C ASN A 14 -21.74 0.31 -1.52
N GLU A 15 -21.79 -0.89 -0.98
CA GLU A 15 -20.96 -1.29 0.17
C GLU A 15 -19.46 -1.29 -0.19
N VAL A 16 -19.08 -1.81 -1.37
CA VAL A 16 -17.69 -1.75 -1.85
C VAL A 16 -17.21 -0.30 -1.99
N LYS A 17 -18.03 0.59 -2.57
CA LYS A 17 -17.70 2.02 -2.67
C LYS A 17 -17.54 2.67 -1.29
N ARG A 18 -18.42 2.32 -0.34
CA ARG A 18 -18.34 2.82 1.04
C ARG A 18 -17.05 2.37 1.71
N PHE A 19 -16.70 1.09 1.55
CA PHE A 19 -15.46 0.52 2.06
C PHE A 19 -14.23 1.19 1.46
N ILE A 20 -14.15 1.36 0.14
CA ILE A 20 -13.02 2.04 -0.52
C ILE A 20 -12.88 3.49 -0.04
N LYS A 21 -14.00 4.21 0.12
CA LYS A 21 -13.99 5.58 0.66
C LYS A 21 -13.47 5.61 2.10
N GLN A 22 -13.85 4.65 2.93
CA GLN A 22 -13.33 4.51 4.30
C GLN A 22 -11.85 4.12 4.30
N GLN A 23 -11.42 3.24 3.39
CA GLN A 23 -10.04 2.82 3.23
C GLN A 23 -9.12 4.00 2.90
N ASN A 24 -9.54 4.89 1.99
CA ASN A 24 -8.77 6.11 1.66
C ASN A 24 -8.58 7.05 2.86
N ASN A 25 -9.44 6.96 3.88
CA ASN A 25 -9.35 7.75 5.10
C ASN A 25 -8.65 6.98 6.24
N ALA A 26 -8.31 5.71 6.05
CA ALA A 26 -7.58 4.95 7.06
C ALA A 26 -6.11 5.40 7.06
N LEU A 27 -5.62 5.86 8.20
CA LEU A 27 -4.19 6.12 8.35
C LEU A 27 -3.44 4.79 8.28
N GLY A 28 -2.59 4.62 7.26
CA GLY A 28 -1.68 3.46 7.17
C GLY A 28 -2.12 2.34 6.20
N TYR A 29 -2.91 2.61 5.17
CA TYR A 29 -2.97 1.67 4.04
C TYR A 29 -1.75 1.87 3.14
N GLY A 30 -1.13 0.76 2.79
CA GLY A 30 0.01 0.72 1.87
C GLY A 30 -0.41 0.20 0.50
N SER A 31 0.19 0.73 -0.56
CA SER A 31 0.11 0.15 -1.89
C SER A 31 1.30 -0.78 -2.09
N ILE A 32 1.05 -2.05 -2.40
CA ILE A 32 2.11 -3.00 -2.75
C ILE A 32 2.45 -2.82 -4.23
N THR A 33 3.69 -2.43 -4.52
CA THR A 33 4.22 -2.37 -5.90
C THR A 33 5.71 -2.67 -5.90
N LYS A 34 6.30 -2.82 -7.08
CA LYS A 34 7.75 -3.00 -7.22
C LYS A 34 8.45 -1.64 -7.12
N LEU A 35 9.59 -1.59 -6.44
CA LEU A 35 10.44 -0.40 -6.46
C LEU A 35 10.90 -0.18 -7.91
N SER A 36 10.66 1.01 -8.47
CA SER A 36 11.01 1.29 -9.87
C SER A 36 12.51 1.18 -10.09
N HIS A 37 12.93 0.62 -11.24
CA HIS A 37 14.33 0.66 -11.67
C HIS A 37 14.86 2.08 -11.94
N SER A 38 13.96 3.06 -12.08
CA SER A 38 14.32 4.48 -12.20
C SER A 38 14.51 5.20 -10.85
N GLN A 39 14.14 4.56 -9.73
CA GLN A 39 14.34 5.11 -8.39
C GLN A 39 15.68 4.64 -7.82
N SER A 40 16.21 5.33 -6.82
CA SER A 40 17.35 4.85 -6.06
C SER A 40 16.93 3.76 -5.06
N PRO A 41 17.81 2.81 -4.71
CA PRO A 41 17.59 1.93 -3.59
C PRO A 41 17.23 2.75 -2.34
N THR A 42 16.11 2.41 -1.70
CA THR A 42 15.56 3.20 -0.59
C THR A 42 15.56 2.33 0.68
N PRO A 43 15.95 2.87 1.85
CA PRO A 43 15.96 2.10 3.08
C PRO A 43 14.54 1.73 3.52
N CYS A 44 14.36 0.46 3.90
CA CYS A 44 13.14 0.00 4.53
C CYS A 44 13.00 0.62 5.92
N ARG A 45 11.86 1.26 6.19
CA ARG A 45 11.55 1.87 7.50
C ARG A 45 11.39 0.87 8.65
N GLY A 46 11.26 -0.43 8.38
CA GLY A 46 11.12 -1.46 9.40
C GLY A 46 12.45 -2.08 9.84
N CYS A 47 13.32 -2.47 8.90
CA CYS A 47 14.61 -3.13 9.17
C CYS A 47 15.84 -2.29 8.83
N GLN A 48 15.68 -1.10 8.26
CA GLN A 48 16.73 -0.19 7.77
C GLN A 48 17.62 -0.72 6.63
N GLN A 49 17.40 -1.96 6.18
CA GLN A 49 18.08 -2.50 5.01
C GLN A 49 17.51 -1.88 3.72
N LEU A 50 18.36 -1.75 2.70
CA LEU A 50 17.95 -1.24 1.40
C LEU A 50 16.98 -2.21 0.72
N ILE A 51 15.94 -1.66 0.09
CA ILE A 51 15.04 -2.39 -0.78
C ILE A 51 15.66 -2.39 -2.18
N ASP A 52 15.87 -3.58 -2.73
CA ASP A 52 16.42 -3.73 -4.07
C ASP A 52 15.48 -3.20 -5.16
N LEU A 53 16.06 -2.72 -6.26
CA LEU A 53 15.30 -2.28 -7.43
C LEU A 53 14.53 -3.45 -8.04
N GLY A 54 13.26 -3.23 -8.37
CA GLY A 54 12.38 -4.27 -8.91
C GLY A 54 11.78 -5.22 -7.87
N SER A 55 12.25 -5.17 -6.62
CA SER A 55 11.70 -5.97 -5.52
C SER A 55 10.35 -5.43 -5.04
N PRO A 56 9.45 -6.30 -4.53
CA PRO A 56 8.17 -5.88 -3.98
C PRO A 56 8.39 -5.04 -2.71
N CYS A 57 7.69 -3.93 -2.63
CA CYS A 57 7.72 -3.01 -1.51
C CYS A 57 6.35 -2.39 -1.26
N ILE A 58 6.18 -1.82 -0.08
CA ILE A 58 4.95 -1.16 0.35
C ILE A 58 5.20 0.33 0.43
N TYR A 59 4.50 1.08 -0.42
CA TYR A 59 4.41 2.53 -0.33
C TYR A 59 3.28 2.87 0.63
N MET A 60 3.61 3.39 1.81
CA MET A 60 2.56 3.88 2.69
C MET A 60 1.98 5.14 2.08
N THR A 61 0.67 5.11 1.79
CA THR A 61 0.01 6.26 1.18
C THR A 61 -0.42 7.19 2.31
N ARG A 62 0.47 8.08 2.72
CA ARG A 62 0.06 9.26 3.49
C ARG A 62 0.02 10.47 2.57
N PRO A 63 -0.90 11.42 2.78
CA PRO A 63 -1.02 12.61 1.94
C PRO A 63 0.28 13.44 1.84
N ASP A 64 1.17 13.29 2.82
CA ASP A 64 2.36 14.10 3.04
C ASP A 64 3.69 13.37 2.81
N ASP A 65 3.71 12.04 2.67
CA ASP A 65 4.97 11.29 2.65
C ASP A 65 4.93 10.02 1.79
N TYR A 66 5.40 10.17 0.53
CA TYR A 66 5.62 9.08 -0.42
C TYR A 66 7.03 8.46 -0.33
N THR A 67 7.86 8.92 0.60
CA THR A 67 9.26 8.46 0.74
C THR A 67 9.37 7.23 1.65
N ASN A 68 8.31 6.95 2.41
CA ASN A 68 8.31 5.85 3.34
C ASN A 68 8.02 4.52 2.63
N LEU A 69 9.04 3.67 2.62
CA LEU A 69 9.00 2.34 2.02
C LEU A 69 9.26 1.24 3.03
N TRP A 70 8.58 0.10 2.85
CA TRP A 70 8.80 -1.11 3.63
C TRP A 70 8.94 -2.33 2.74
N HIS A 71 9.74 -3.31 3.19
CA HIS A 71 9.55 -4.68 2.75
C HIS A 71 8.15 -5.17 3.17
N PRO A 72 7.51 -6.06 2.39
CA PRO A 72 6.21 -6.62 2.76
C PRO A 72 6.19 -7.24 4.16
N GLN A 73 7.24 -7.97 4.54
CA GLN A 73 7.38 -8.57 5.87
C GLN A 73 7.62 -7.56 7.00
N CYS A 74 8.15 -6.38 6.68
CA CYS A 74 8.49 -5.35 7.66
C CYS A 74 7.32 -4.40 7.93
N PHE A 75 6.25 -4.48 7.15
CA PHE A 75 5.07 -3.65 7.29
C PHE A 75 4.07 -4.31 8.24
N THR A 76 4.24 -4.08 9.53
CA THR A 76 3.37 -4.61 10.58
C THR A 76 2.61 -3.50 11.29
N CYS A 77 1.44 -3.84 11.83
CA CYS A 77 0.64 -2.93 12.63
C CYS A 77 1.44 -2.45 13.84
N THR A 78 1.52 -1.13 14.06
CA THR A 78 2.23 -0.56 15.22
C THR A 78 1.53 -0.83 16.55
N GLN A 79 0.27 -1.26 16.54
CA GLN A 79 -0.50 -1.61 17.74
C GLN A 79 -0.39 -3.11 18.09
N CYS A 80 -0.23 -3.98 17.10
CA CYS A 80 -0.20 -5.44 17.29
C CYS A 80 1.21 -6.03 17.22
N LYS A 81 2.25 -5.18 17.26
CA LYS A 81 3.65 -5.57 17.09
C LYS A 81 4.14 -6.47 18.21
#